data_AF-A0A9R1V7P7-F1
#
_entry.id   AF-A0A9R1V7P7-F1
#
_cell.length_a   1.000
_cell.length_b   1.000
_cell.length_c   1.000
_cell.angle_alpha   90.00
_cell.angle_beta   90.00
_cell.angle_gamma   90.00
#
_symmetry.space_group_name_H-M   'P 1'
#
loop_
_entity.id
_entity.type
_entity.pdbx_description
1 polymer ?
#
loop_
_entity_poly.entity_id
_entity_poly.type
_entity_poly.pdbx_seq_one_letter_code
_entity_poly.pdbx_strand_id
1 'polypeptide(L)'
;MSPFEKAMIEFMIKQDQKTEAREKNQAIAMRNLENQLGQLAQALNSREPGTLPSNTQNLGNENDKRQCNVITLRSGKELTPKNHDLPVTDDDQH
;
A
#
# COMPACT_ATOMS: atom_id res chain seq x y z
N MET A 1 -68.45 14.85 13.27
CA MET A 1 -67.45 14.80 12.18
C MET A 1 -68.09 14.13 10.97
N SER A 2 -68.01 14.76 9.81
CA SER A 2 -68.53 14.22 8.56
C SER A 2 -67.65 13.07 8.02
N PRO A 3 -68.20 12.17 7.19
CA PRO A 3 -67.41 11.14 6.52
C PRO A 3 -66.22 11.70 5.72
N PHE A 4 -66.39 12.89 5.12
CA PHE A 4 -65.34 13.58 4.37
C PHE A 4 -64.18 14.02 5.27
N GLU A 5 -64.48 14.68 6.39
CA GLU A 5 -63.46 15.12 7.36
C GLU A 5 -62.64 13.94 7.90
N LYS A 6 -63.30 12.80 8.17
CA LYS A 6 -62.63 11.58 8.60
C LYS A 6 -61.66 11.04 7.54
N ALA A 7 -62.10 10.98 6.28
CA ALA A 7 -61.26 10.53 5.16
C ALA A 7 -60.06 11.45 4.92
N MET A 8 -60.24 12.76 5.08
CA MET A 8 -59.15 13.73 4.96
C MET A 8 -58.08 13.55 6.03
N ILE A 9 -58.47 13.33 7.29
CA ILE A 9 -57.52 13.07 8.37
C ILE A 9 -56.76 11.76 8.13
N GLU A 10 -57.46 10.70 7.75
CA GLU A 10 -56.83 9.40 7.44
C GLU A 10 -55.83 9.53 6.28
N PHE A 11 -56.19 10.29 5.24
CA PHE A 11 -55.29 10.59 4.13
C PHE A 11 -54.05 11.34 4.60
N MET A 12 -54.20 12.40 5.41
CA MET A 12 -53.07 13.18 5.94
C MET A 12 -52.12 12.31 6.77
N ILE A 13 -52.66 11.49 7.69
CA ILE A 13 -51.86 10.55 8.49
C ILE A 13 -51.09 9.58 7.60
N LYS A 14 -51.73 9.06 6.54
CA LYS A 14 -51.09 8.12 5.62
C LYS A 14 -49.98 8.77 4.79
N GLN A 15 -50.15 10.02 4.38
CA GLN A 15 -49.10 10.76 3.67
C GLN A 15 -47.91 11.07 4.58
N ASP A 16 -48.18 11.45 5.83
CA ASP A 16 -47.16 11.73 6.83
C ASP A 16 -46.30 10.49 7.12
N GLN A 17 -46.94 9.36 7.44
CA GLN A 17 -46.26 8.07 7.66
C GLN A 17 -45.45 7.63 6.44
N LYS A 18 -45.99 7.81 5.22
CA LYS A 18 -45.27 7.47 3.98
C LYS A 18 -44.02 8.34 3.81
N THR A 19 -44.11 9.61 4.17
CA THR A 19 -43.01 10.57 4.07
C THR A 19 -41.93 10.23 5.10
N GLU A 20 -42.32 10.03 6.35
CA GLU A 20 -41.42 9.64 7.44
C GLU A 20 -40.66 8.33 7.12
N ALA A 21 -41.35 7.33 6.57
CA ALA A 21 -40.71 6.08 6.16
C ALA A 21 -39.67 6.28 5.03
N ARG A 22 -39.98 7.16 4.06
CA ARG A 22 -39.04 7.48 2.97
C ARG A 22 -37.83 8.25 3.48
N GLU A 23 -38.01 9.16 4.43
CA GLU A 23 -36.92 9.92 5.05
C GLU A 23 -36.01 9.01 5.88
N LYS A 24 -36.57 8.12 6.71
CA LYS A 24 -35.80 7.13 7.46
C LYS A 24 -34.98 6.23 6.54
N ASN A 25 -35.59 5.73 5.46
CA ASN A 25 -34.89 4.90 4.49
C ASN A 25 -33.75 5.66 3.78
N GLN A 26 -33.96 6.94 3.46
CA GLN A 26 -32.90 7.78 2.88
C GLN A 26 -31.76 8.00 3.87
N ALA A 27 -32.06 8.30 5.15
CA ALA A 27 -31.05 8.44 6.19
C ALA A 27 -30.20 7.17 6.36
N ILE A 28 -30.84 6.00 6.35
CA ILE A 28 -30.15 4.70 6.41
C ILE A 28 -29.27 4.50 5.17
N ALA A 29 -29.79 4.78 3.98
CA ALA A 29 -29.02 4.65 2.74
C ALA A 29 -27.79 5.56 2.73
N MET A 30 -27.92 6.82 3.16
CA MET A 30 -26.80 7.76 3.29
C MET A 30 -25.76 7.24 4.28
N ARG A 31 -26.18 6.76 5.46
CA ARG A 31 -25.27 6.20 6.47
C ARG A 31 -24.48 5.01 5.93
N ASN A 32 -25.13 4.15 5.15
CA ASN A 32 -24.47 3.02 4.52
C ASN A 32 -23.43 3.46 3.46
N LEU A 33 -23.77 4.47 2.66
CA LEU A 33 -22.84 5.05 1.69
C LEU A 33 -21.63 5.70 2.37
N GLU A 34 -21.84 6.45 3.45
CA GLU A 34 -20.76 7.02 4.27
C GLU A 34 -19.80 5.93 4.77
N ASN A 35 -20.36 4.83 5.30
CA ASN A 35 -19.57 3.72 5.81
C ASN A 35 -18.75 3.04 4.69
N GLN A 36 -19.37 2.79 3.53
CA GLN A 36 -18.68 2.20 2.38
C GLN A 36 -17.56 3.11 1.86
N LEU A 37 -17.81 4.42 1.80
CA LEU A 37 -16.80 5.40 1.40
C LEU A 37 -15.65 5.46 2.41
N GLY A 38 -15.95 5.40 3.71
CA GLY A 38 -14.94 5.36 4.77
C GLY A 38 -14.04 4.11 4.68
N GLN A 39 -14.63 2.94 4.43
CA GLN A 39 -13.89 1.70 4.21
C GLN A 39 -13.01 1.77 2.95
N LEU A 40 -13.55 2.32 1.85
CA LEU A 40 -12.78 2.51 0.62
C LEU A 40 -11.60 3.47 0.83
N ALA A 41 -11.84 4.61 1.50
CA ALA A 41 -10.78 5.56 1.84
C ALA A 41 -9.71 4.90 2.72
N GLN A 42 -10.11 4.08 3.69
CA GLN A 42 -9.16 3.33 4.52
C GLN A 42 -8.35 2.35 3.66
N ALA A 43 -8.98 1.56 2.78
CA ALA A 43 -8.29 0.61 1.92
C ALA A 43 -7.30 1.27 0.96
N LEU A 44 -7.62 2.47 0.45
CA LEU A 44 -6.72 3.25 -0.41
C LEU A 44 -5.54 3.83 0.38
N ASN A 45 -5.76 4.30 1.60
CA ASN A 45 -4.74 4.90 2.45
C ASN A 45 -3.90 3.87 3.23
N SER A 46 -4.42 2.66 3.46
CA SER A 46 -3.69 1.56 4.08
C SER A 46 -2.71 0.87 3.12
N ARG A 47 -2.41 1.48 1.98
CA ARG A 47 -1.33 1.02 1.11
C ARG A 47 -0.02 1.18 1.86
N GLU A 48 0.61 0.06 2.19
CA GLU A 48 1.94 -0.02 2.81
C GLU A 48 2.89 1.03 2.22
N PRO A 49 3.53 1.88 3.04
CA PRO A 49 4.53 2.81 2.56
C PRO A 49 5.69 2.02 1.92
N GLY A 50 5.77 2.09 0.59
CA GLY A 50 7.05 2.03 -0.11
C GLY A 50 7.87 0.74 -0.07
N THR A 51 7.30 -0.45 0.09
CA THR A 51 8.03 -1.67 -0.29
C THR A 51 7.62 -2.12 -1.68
N LEU A 52 8.45 -1.77 -2.67
CA LEU A 52 8.39 -2.39 -3.98
C LEU A 52 8.64 -3.91 -3.81
N PRO A 53 7.88 -4.79 -4.49
CA PRO A 53 8.10 -6.24 -4.43
C PRO A 53 9.43 -6.67 -5.09
N SER A 54 10.14 -5.73 -5.74
CA SER A 54 11.53 -5.93 -6.14
C SER A 54 12.40 -5.91 -4.89
N ASN A 55 12.49 -7.08 -4.25
CA ASN A 55 13.62 -7.59 -3.50
C ASN A 55 14.87 -6.68 -3.55
N THR A 56 14.87 -5.59 -2.78
CA THR A 56 16.12 -4.92 -2.45
C THR A 56 16.62 -5.70 -1.26
N GLN A 57 17.30 -6.81 -1.55
CA GLN A 57 18.21 -7.42 -0.58
C GLN A 57 19.07 -6.27 -0.08
N ASN A 58 18.84 -5.91 1.18
CA ASN A 58 19.53 -4.83 1.84
C ASN A 58 20.99 -5.28 1.92
N LEU A 59 21.84 -4.79 1.00
CA LEU A 59 23.29 -5.02 1.02
C LEU A 59 23.93 -4.18 2.15
N GLY A 60 23.25 -4.08 3.28
CA GLY A 60 23.61 -3.34 4.48
C GLY A 60 23.83 -4.26 5.67
N ASN A 61 23.76 -5.59 5.47
CA ASN A 61 24.44 -6.52 6.35
C ASN A 61 25.88 -6.64 5.86
N GLU A 62 26.81 -6.14 6.67
CA GLU A 62 28.29 -6.18 6.52
C GLU A 62 28.89 -7.58 6.24
N ASN A 63 28.05 -8.62 6.11
CA ASN A 63 28.42 -10.01 5.86
C ASN A 63 27.97 -10.55 4.50
N ASP A 64 27.28 -9.78 3.66
CA ASP A 64 27.05 -10.17 2.27
C ASP A 64 28.33 -9.97 1.44
N LYS A 65 29.29 -10.87 1.66
CA LYS A 65 30.40 -11.19 0.77
C LYS A 65 29.83 -11.63 -0.59
N ARG A 66 29.30 -10.68 -1.37
CA ARG A 66 29.22 -10.82 -2.81
C ARG A 66 30.62 -10.61 -3.39
N GLN A 67 31.50 -11.57 -3.09
CA GLN A 67 32.73 -11.75 -3.83
C GLN A 67 32.35 -12.30 -5.22
N CYS A 68 31.92 -11.42 -6.11
CA CYS A 68 31.81 -11.71 -7.53
C CYS A 68 32.81 -10.83 -8.28
N ASN A 69 34.10 -11.07 -8.03
CA ASN A 69 35.19 -10.54 -8.85
C ASN A 69 35.97 -11.69 -9.52
N VAL A 70 35.25 -12.66 -10.11
CA VAL A 70 35.86 -13.58 -11.08
C VAL A 70 35.69 -12.97 -12.46
N ILE A 71 36.82 -12.63 -13.09
CA ILE A 71 36.86 -12.20 -14.49
C ILE A 71 37.30 -13.43 -15.30
N THR A 72 36.39 -13.97 -16.11
CA THR A 72 36.66 -15.08 -17.02
C THR A 72 37.02 -14.53 -18.41
N LEU A 73 38.20 -14.91 -18.92
CA LEU A 73 38.62 -14.57 -20.28
C LEU A 73 37.84 -15.41 -21.31
N ARG A 74 37.72 -14.94 -22.56
CA ARG A 74 37.09 -15.73 -23.65
C ARG A 74 37.76 -17.09 -23.92
N SER A 75 38.98 -17.29 -23.41
CA SER A 75 39.70 -18.58 -23.42
C SER A 75 39.28 -19.54 -22.31
N GLY A 76 38.30 -19.16 -21.48
CA GLY A 76 37.76 -19.99 -20.39
C GLY A 76 38.59 -20.01 -19.11
N LYS A 77 39.60 -19.13 -18.98
CA LYS A 77 40.46 -19.07 -17.79
C LYS A 77 40.00 -17.98 -16.82
N GLU A 78 39.93 -18.30 -15.54
CA GLU A 78 39.60 -17.37 -14.47
C GLU A 78 40.87 -16.69 -13.93
N LEU A 79 40.82 -15.36 -13.79
CA LEU A 79 41.90 -14.59 -13.18
C LEU A 79 41.56 -14.27 -11.72
N THR A 80 42.40 -14.71 -10.79
CA THR A 80 42.34 -14.26 -9.40
C THR A 80 43.05 -12.90 -9.27
N PRO A 81 42.48 -11.91 -8.55
CA PRO A 81 43.12 -10.62 -8.39
C PRO A 81 44.39 -10.77 -7.54
N LYS A 82 45.54 -10.40 -8.10
CA LYS A 82 46.78 -10.27 -7.34
C LYS A 82 46.73 -8.96 -6.56
N ASN A 83 46.59 -9.04 -5.24
CA ASN A 83 46.85 -7.90 -4.36
C ASN A 83 48.36 -7.61 -4.43
N HIS A 84 48.70 -6.43 -4.94
CA HIS A 84 50.07 -5.97 -5.03
C HIS A 84 50.44 -5.27 -3.72
N ASP A 85 50.61 -6.04 -2.64
CA ASP A 85 51.36 -5.57 -1.48
C ASP A 85 52.83 -5.92 -1.72
N LEU A 86 53.51 -5.03 -2.45
CA LEU A 86 54.97 -5.11 -2.55
C LEU A 86 55.55 -4.68 -1.21
N PRO A 87 56.43 -5.49 -0.58
CA PRO A 87 57.21 -5.01 0.53
C PRO A 87 58.22 -3.98 -0.01
N VAL A 88 58.20 -2.78 0.55
CA VAL A 88 59.33 -1.87 0.49
C VAL A 88 60.47 -2.56 1.26
N THR A 89 61.48 -3.01 0.55
CA THR A 89 62.82 -3.18 1.13
C THR A 89 63.71 -2.15 0.46
N ASP A 90 64.10 -1.17 1.26
CA ASP A 90 65.18 -0.23 1.00
C ASP A 90 66.44 -1.01 0.63
N ASP A 91 67.08 -0.66 -0.48
CA ASP A 91 68.51 -0.90 -0.73
C ASP A 91 68.96 0.05 -1.85
N ASP A 92 69.11 1.33 -1.48
CA ASP A 92 70.02 2.24 -2.16
C ASP A 92 71.39 2.15 -1.46
N GLN A 93 72.41 1.74 -2.22
CA GLN A 93 73.63 2.52 -2.49
C GLN A 93 74.93 1.68 -2.47
N HIS A 94 75.49 1.54 -3.68
CA HIS A 94 76.87 1.23 -4.09
C HIS A 94 77.53 -0.12 -3.77
#